data_AF-F6ZCU9-F1
#
_entry.id   AF-F6ZCU9-F1
#
_cell.length_a   1.000
_cell.length_b   1.000
_cell.length_c   1.000
_cell.angle_alpha   90.00
_cell.angle_beta   90.00
_cell.angle_gamma   90.00
#
_symmetry.space_group_name_H-M   'P 1'
#
loop_
_entity.id
_entity.type
_entity.pdbx_description
1 polymer ?
#
loop_
_entity_poly.entity_id
_entity_poly.type
_entity_poly.pdbx_seq_one_letter_code
_entity_poly.pdbx_strand_id
1 'polypeptide(L)'
;ELRCPEAKLAPPEVVIATEAPPPSLVDRYFTRWYKADVKGKPCEDHCILQHSNRICVITLAGSHPVLQSGKAIQRISYQISNNCSRLENKVSGKFKRR
;
A
#
# COMPACT_ATOMS: atom_id res chain seq x y z
N GLU A 1 49.78 17.17 44.11
CA GLU A 1 48.36 17.35 43.73
C GLU A 1 48.19 17.07 42.24
N LEU A 2 46.96 16.80 41.82
CA LEU A 2 46.57 15.87 40.77
C LEU A 2 47.00 16.26 39.35
N ARG A 3 47.56 15.30 38.60
CA ARG A 3 47.68 15.37 37.13
C ARG A 3 46.38 14.80 36.52
N CYS A 4 45.55 15.67 35.95
CA CYS A 4 44.36 15.26 35.21
C CYS A 4 44.76 14.45 33.96
N PRO A 5 44.08 13.34 33.63
CA PRO A 5 44.34 12.64 32.38
C PRO A 5 43.68 13.38 31.21
N GLU A 6 44.46 13.58 30.14
CA GLU A 6 44.00 14.11 28.85
C GLU A 6 43.02 13.10 28.23
N ALA A 7 41.73 13.45 28.19
CA ALA A 7 40.72 12.67 27.50
C ALA A 7 40.97 12.77 25.99
N LYS A 8 41.46 11.69 25.38
CA LYS A 8 41.56 11.56 23.93
C LYS A 8 40.16 11.60 23.33
N LEU A 9 39.80 12.72 22.73
CA LEU A 9 38.57 12.85 21.93
C LEU A 9 38.74 11.99 20.67
N ALA A 10 38.02 10.88 20.60
CA ALA A 10 37.91 10.10 19.38
C ALA A 10 37.25 10.95 18.29
N PRO A 11 37.67 10.83 17.02
CA PRO A 11 37.07 11.59 15.93
C PRO A 11 35.58 11.24 15.79
N PRO A 12 34.72 12.21 15.40
CA PRO A 12 33.30 11.95 15.24
C PRO A 12 33.09 10.92 14.12
N GLU A 13 32.49 9.79 14.47
CA GLU A 13 32.01 8.79 13.51
C GLU A 13 30.99 9.47 12.61
N VAL A 14 31.33 9.61 11.33
CA VAL A 14 30.46 10.21 10.32
C VAL A 14 29.29 9.27 10.10
N VAL A 15 28.18 9.54 10.80
CA VAL A 15 26.88 8.94 10.51
C VAL A 15 26.44 9.42 9.13
N ILE A 16 26.71 8.59 8.12
CA ILE A 16 26.18 8.77 6.77
C ILE A 16 24.66 8.62 6.91
N ALA A 17 23.93 9.72 6.77
CA ALA A 17 22.48 9.70 6.71
C ALA A 17 22.07 8.92 5.46
N THR A 18 21.68 7.65 5.63
CA THR A 18 21.11 6.86 4.55
C THR A 18 19.81 7.53 4.13
N GLU A 19 19.80 8.22 2.98
CA GLU A 19 18.59 8.82 2.44
C GLU A 19 17.51 7.75 2.27
N ALA A 20 16.28 8.08 2.68
CA ALA A 20 15.15 7.17 2.55
C ALA A 20 14.94 6.81 1.06
N PRO A 21 14.61 5.54 0.77
CA PRO A 21 14.38 5.11 -0.60
C PRO A 21 13.26 5.95 -1.24
N PRO A 22 13.35 6.24 -2.56
CA PRO A 22 12.36 7.04 -3.22
C PRO A 22 10.97 6.39 -3.12
N PRO A 23 9.90 7.20 -3.01
CA PRO A 23 8.55 6.66 -2.84
C PRO A 23 8.13 5.85 -4.07
N SER A 24 7.37 4.78 -3.80
CA SER A 24 6.83 3.92 -4.84
C SER A 24 5.84 4.67 -5.75
N LEU A 25 5.55 4.12 -6.92
CA LEU A 25 4.53 4.68 -7.82
C LEU A 25 3.17 4.79 -7.13
N VAL A 26 2.82 3.81 -6.30
CA VAL A 26 1.55 3.82 -5.57
C VAL A 26 1.53 4.99 -4.59
N ASP A 27 2.58 5.17 -3.81
CA ASP A 27 2.63 6.23 -2.79
C ASP A 27 2.75 7.63 -3.42
N ARG A 28 3.29 7.72 -4.64
CA ARG A 28 3.40 8.98 -5.38
C ARG A 28 2.07 9.43 -5.99
N TYR A 29 1.29 8.51 -6.53
CA TYR A 29 0.11 8.83 -7.34
C TYR A 29 -1.22 8.61 -6.62
N PHE A 30 -1.23 7.84 -5.54
CA PHE A 30 -2.46 7.49 -4.84
C PHE A 30 -2.40 7.89 -3.36
N THR A 31 -3.46 8.52 -2.89
CA THR A 31 -3.73 8.71 -1.47
C THR A 31 -4.33 7.43 -0.91
N ARG A 32 -3.68 6.85 0.10
CA ARG A 32 -4.11 5.60 0.73
C ARG A 32 -5.09 5.88 1.88
N TRP A 33 -6.25 5.25 1.81
CA TRP A 33 -7.28 5.25 2.83
C TRP A 33 -7.59 3.82 3.27
N TYR A 34 -8.16 3.67 4.45
CA TYR A 34 -8.59 2.39 4.97
C TYR A 34 -10.03 2.46 5.45
N LYS A 35 -10.77 1.39 5.19
CA LYS A 35 -12.10 1.17 5.74
C LYS A 35 -12.09 -0.16 6.48
N ALA A 36 -12.22 -0.08 7.79
CA ALA A 36 -12.29 -1.24 8.65
C ALA A 36 -13.70 -1.86 8.63
N ASP A 37 -13.76 -3.15 8.99
CA ASP A 37 -15.00 -3.89 9.28
C ASP A 37 -16.06 -3.78 8.19
N VAL A 38 -15.65 -3.94 6.94
CA VAL A 38 -16.56 -3.89 5.80
C VAL A 38 -17.57 -5.04 5.94
N LYS A 39 -18.85 -4.72 5.73
CA LYS A 39 -19.98 -5.67 5.88
C LYS A 39 -20.17 -6.21 7.31
N GLY A 40 -19.66 -5.50 8.32
CA GLY A 40 -19.88 -5.84 9.73
C GLY A 40 -19.12 -7.09 10.19
N LYS A 41 -18.09 -7.50 9.45
CA LYS A 41 -17.24 -8.62 9.82
C LYS A 41 -15.90 -8.12 10.34
N PRO A 42 -15.40 -8.67 11.45
CA PRO A 42 -14.16 -8.22 12.04
C PRO A 42 -12.99 -8.44 11.08
N CYS A 43 -12.15 -7.41 10.93
CA CYS A 43 -10.93 -7.45 10.11
C CYS A 43 -11.17 -7.62 8.60
N GLU A 44 -12.40 -7.61 8.08
CA GLU A 44 -12.64 -7.49 6.63
C GLU A 44 -12.34 -6.05 6.17
N ASP A 45 -11.07 -5.67 6.27
CA ASP A 45 -10.59 -4.32 6.03
C ASP A 45 -10.21 -4.15 4.56
N HIS A 46 -10.68 -3.06 3.97
CA HIS A 46 -10.34 -2.67 2.61
C HIS A 46 -9.38 -1.48 2.61
N CYS A 47 -8.40 -1.53 1.70
CA CYS A 47 -7.52 -0.43 1.40
C CYS A 47 -7.98 0.26 0.10
N ILE A 48 -8.24 1.55 0.19
CA ILE A 48 -8.73 2.38 -0.92
C ILE A 48 -7.58 3.28 -1.37
N LEU A 49 -7.16 3.13 -2.62
CA LEU A 49 -6.14 3.95 -3.26
C LEU A 49 -6.84 4.96 -4.17
N GLN A 50 -6.89 6.21 -3.73
CA GLN A 50 -7.54 7.30 -4.45
C GLN A 50 -6.52 8.05 -5.29
N HIS A 51 -6.74 8.13 -6.60
CA HIS A 51 -5.95 8.96 -7.50
C HIS A 51 -6.55 10.38 -7.61
N SER A 52 -5.74 11.34 -8.02
CA SER A 52 -6.14 12.75 -8.19
C SER A 52 -7.25 12.97 -9.23
N ASN A 53 -7.31 12.10 -10.24
CA ASN A 53 -8.39 12.06 -11.26
C ASN A 53 -9.70 11.42 -10.76
N ARG A 54 -9.83 11.20 -9.44
CA ARG A 54 -10.97 10.56 -8.76
C ARG A 54 -11.21 9.09 -9.13
N ILE A 55 -10.30 8.44 -9.84
CA ILE A 55 -10.30 6.98 -9.96
C ILE A 55 -9.84 6.40 -8.64
N CYS A 56 -10.53 5.35 -8.19
CA CYS A 56 -10.17 4.62 -6.97
C CYS A 56 -9.88 3.16 -7.31
N VAL A 57 -8.82 2.62 -6.71
CA VAL A 57 -8.51 1.20 -6.72
C VAL A 57 -8.79 0.67 -5.32
N ILE A 58 -9.61 -0.38 -5.22
CA ILE A 58 -9.91 -1.05 -3.95
C ILE A 58 -9.05 -2.31 -3.88
N THR A 59 -8.34 -2.48 -2.77
CA THR A 59 -7.46 -3.62 -2.49
C THR A 59 -7.77 -4.17 -1.09
N LEU A 60 -7.31 -5.39 -0.81
CA LEU A 60 -7.37 -5.94 0.54
C LEU A 60 -6.34 -5.22 1.41
N ALA A 61 -6.71 -4.80 2.61
CA ALA A 61 -5.74 -4.29 3.57
C ALA A 61 -4.83 -5.43 4.06
N GLY A 62 -3.61 -5.10 4.49
CA GLY A 62 -2.68 -6.10 5.06
C GLY A 62 -3.23 -6.80 6.30
N SER A 63 -4.18 -6.16 7.01
CA SER A 63 -4.91 -6.72 8.14
C SER A 63 -5.97 -7.77 7.76
N HIS A 64 -6.29 -7.91 6.47
CA HIS A 64 -7.38 -8.77 6.04
C HIS A 64 -7.08 -10.25 6.33
N PRO A 65 -8.00 -11.04 6.92
CA PRO A 65 -7.79 -12.43 7.32
C PRO A 65 -7.28 -13.34 6.20
N VAL A 66 -7.69 -13.06 4.96
CA VAL A 66 -7.21 -13.82 3.77
C VAL A 66 -5.70 -13.68 3.57
N LEU A 67 -5.12 -12.53 3.88
CA LEU A 67 -3.68 -12.29 3.78
C LEU A 67 -2.94 -12.72 5.04
N GLN A 68 -3.52 -12.48 6.22
CA GLN A 68 -2.91 -12.84 7.50
C GLN A 68 -2.83 -14.36 7.74
N SER A 69 -3.82 -15.12 7.26
CA SER A 69 -3.90 -16.56 7.50
C SER A 69 -2.89 -17.40 6.70
N GLY A 70 -1.98 -16.77 5.95
CA GLY A 70 -0.95 -17.46 5.15
C GLY A 70 -1.52 -18.35 4.04
N LYS A 71 -2.80 -18.16 3.69
CA LYS A 71 -3.48 -18.97 2.70
C LYS A 71 -3.09 -18.52 1.30
N ALA A 72 -2.75 -19.47 0.44
CA ALA A 72 -2.58 -19.20 -0.98
C ALA A 72 -3.94 -18.95 -1.64
N ILE A 73 -4.06 -17.86 -2.40
CA ILE A 73 -5.26 -17.56 -3.18
C ILE A 73 -5.31 -18.51 -4.38
N GLN A 74 -6.24 -19.47 -4.37
CA GLN A 74 -6.37 -20.45 -5.46
C GLN A 74 -7.15 -19.89 -6.65
N ARG A 75 -8.23 -19.15 -6.39
CA ARG A 75 -9.12 -18.63 -7.43
C ARG A 75 -9.82 -17.37 -6.96
N ILE A 76 -10.03 -16.44 -7.89
CA ILE A 76 -10.82 -15.22 -7.68
C ILE A 76 -12.06 -15.31 -8.57
N SER A 77 -13.24 -15.07 -8.01
CA SER A 77 -14.49 -14.97 -8.77
C SER A 77 -14.72 -13.52 -9.21
N TYR A 78 -15.03 -13.34 -10.50
CA TYR A 78 -15.39 -12.06 -11.10
C TYR A 78 -16.90 -11.90 -11.31
N GLN A 79 -17.68 -12.86 -10.82
CA GLN A 79 -19.13 -12.84 -10.89
C GLN A 79 -19.68 -11.98 -9.74
N ILE A 80 -20.31 -10.85 -10.09
CA ILE A 80 -20.89 -9.92 -9.13
C ILE A 80 -22.34 -10.29 -8.81
N SER A 81 -23.07 -10.80 -9.80
CA SER A 81 -24.44 -11.33 -9.66
C SER A 81 -24.69 -12.44 -10.69
N ASN A 82 -25.83 -13.12 -10.60
CA ASN A 82 -26.17 -14.26 -11.46
C ASN A 82 -26.00 -13.96 -12.96
N ASN A 83 -26.21 -12.70 -13.38
CA ASN A 83 -26.14 -12.27 -14.77
C ASN A 83 -25.04 -11.22 -15.03
N CYS A 84 -24.09 -11.02 -14.12
CA CYS A 84 -23.05 -10.00 -14.27
C CYS A 84 -21.66 -10.56 -13.94
N SER A 85 -20.93 -10.96 -14.97
CA SER A 85 -19.51 -11.28 -14.91
C SER A 85 -18.68 -10.10 -15.39
N ARG A 86 -17.68 -9.67 -14.59
CA ARG A 86 -16.76 -8.60 -15.02
C ARG A 86 -15.78 -9.03 -16.10
N LEU A 87 -15.64 -10.34 -16.36
CA LEU A 87 -14.79 -10.85 -17.45
C LEU A 87 -15.35 -10.49 -18.82
N GLU A 88 -16.67 -10.35 -18.94
CA GLU A 88 -17.36 -9.99 -20.18
C GLU A 88 -17.40 -8.48 -20.41
N ASN A 89 -16.83 -7.68 -19.49
CA ASN A 89 -16.90 -6.24 -19.57
C ASN A 89 -16.01 -5.70 -20.70
N LYS A 90 -16.62 -5.44 -21.87
CA LYS A 90 -15.96 -4.78 -22.99
C LYS A 90 -15.78 -3.30 -22.67
N VAL A 91 -14.58 -2.92 -22.25
CA VAL A 91 -14.23 -1.51 -22.03
C VAL A 91 -14.02 -0.85 -23.40
N SER A 92 -14.98 -0.04 -23.83
CA SER A 92 -14.81 0.87 -24.96
C SER A 92 -14.59 2.29 -24.43
N GLY A 93 -13.48 2.90 -24.87
CA GLY A 93 -13.17 4.29 -24.59
C GLY A 93 -13.11 5.09 -25.88
N LYS A 94 -13.35 6.40 -25.82
CA LYS A 94 -13.01 7.28 -26.93
C LYS A 94 -11.48 7.30 -27.07
N PHE A 95 -10.99 6.99 -28.27
CA PHE A 95 -9.56 7.07 -28.58
C PHE A 95 -9.06 8.51 -28.37
N LYS A 96 -7.89 8.66 -27.77
CA LYS A 96 -7.28 9.98 -27.54
C LYS A 96 -6.89 10.56 -28.91
N ARG A 97 -7.60 11.61 -29.35
CA ARG A 97 -7.21 12.35 -30.57
C ARG A 97 -5.82 12.97 -30.35
N ARG A 98 -4.92 12.75 -31.30
CA ARG A 98 -3.65 13.48 -31.39
C ARG A 98 -3.91 14.89 -31.89
#